data_AF-A0A3A6PNB6-F1
#
_entry.id   AF-A0A3A6PNB6-F1
#
_cell.length_a   1.000
_cell.length_b   1.000
_cell.length_c   1.000
_cell.angle_alpha   90.00
_cell.angle_beta   90.00
_cell.angle_gamma   90.00
#
_symmetry.space_group_name_H-M   'P 1'
#
loop_
_entity.id
_entity.type
_entity.pdbx_description
1 polymer ?
#
loop_
_entity_poly.entity_id
_entity_poly.type
_entity_poly.pdbx_seq_one_letter_code
_entity_poly.pdbx_strand_id
1 'polypeptide(L)'
;MSSSSTVSTTLTDKQQCILSYFRREVDAQMYFKSRVIGQDIGLSAKEVGTNIGAIRDGEFGLTIERWGKSGSITWKVTEDPVSIAD
;
A
#
# COMPACT_ATOMS: atom_id res chain seq x y z
N MET A 1 10.08 -6.83 -24.86
CA MET A 1 9.93 -7.99 -23.96
C MET A 1 10.55 -7.59 -22.63
N SER A 2 9.73 -7.25 -21.64
CA SER A 2 10.21 -7.03 -20.27
C SER A 2 9.42 -7.96 -19.37
N SER A 3 10.06 -9.06 -19.00
CA SER A 3 9.56 -10.03 -18.05
C SER A 3 9.52 -9.37 -16.67
N SER A 4 8.34 -9.14 -16.11
CA SER A 4 8.23 -8.89 -14.66
C SER A 4 8.43 -10.22 -13.96
N SER A 5 9.58 -10.36 -13.31
CA SER A 5 9.88 -11.50 -12.46
C SER A 5 9.02 -11.37 -11.20
N THR A 6 7.86 -12.03 -11.18
CA THR A 6 6.97 -12.10 -10.01
C THR A 6 7.70 -12.79 -8.85
N VAL A 7 8.38 -12.00 -8.02
CA VAL A 7 8.92 -12.47 -6.75
C VAL A 7 7.74 -12.47 -5.78
N SER A 8 7.11 -13.64 -5.62
CA SER A 8 5.99 -13.86 -4.71
C SER A 8 6.44 -13.65 -3.26
N THR A 9 6.48 -12.40 -2.81
CA THR A 9 6.80 -12.07 -1.42
C THR A 9 5.61 -12.46 -0.56
N THR A 10 5.80 -13.45 0.32
CA THR A 10 4.78 -13.83 1.29
C THR A 10 4.63 -12.70 2.32
N LEU A 11 3.46 -12.05 2.31
CA LEU A 11 3.13 -11.00 3.26
C LEU A 11 2.77 -11.60 4.63
N THR A 12 3.09 -10.87 5.69
CA THR A 12 2.57 -11.14 7.04
C THR A 12 1.09 -10.76 7.14
N ASP A 13 0.39 -11.26 8.17
CA ASP A 13 -1.03 -10.94 8.39
C ASP A 13 -1.32 -9.43 8.45
N LYS A 14 -0.44 -8.65 9.11
CA LYS A 14 -0.58 -7.19 9.19
C LYS A 14 -0.42 -6.51 7.83
N GLN A 15 0.56 -6.96 7.03
CA GLN A 15 0.78 -6.44 5.69
C GLN A 15 -0.39 -6.79 4.76
N GLN A 16 -0.91 -8.02 4.86
CA GLN A 16 -2.07 -8.46 4.08
C GLN A 16 -3.35 -7.70 4.48
N CYS A 17 -3.52 -7.40 5.77
CA CYS A 17 -4.61 -6.55 6.26
C CYS A 17 -4.54 -5.13 5.67
N ILE A 18 -3.35 -4.51 5.69
CA ILE A 18 -3.13 -3.17 5.11
C ILE A 18 -3.34 -3.18 3.59
N LEU A 19 -2.81 -4.20 2.87
CA LEU A 19 -3.03 -4.35 1.43
C LEU A 19 -4.52 -4.48 1.10
N SER A 20 -5.24 -5.28 1.87
CA SER A 20 -6.69 -5.47 1.71
C SER A 20 -7.45 -4.16 1.98
N TYR A 21 -7.00 -3.35 2.93
CA TYR A 21 -7.57 -2.03 3.18
C TYR A 21 -7.37 -1.11 1.97
N PHE A 22 -6.16 -1.02 1.42
CA PHE A 22 -5.92 -0.18 0.24
C PHE A 22 -6.76 -0.59 -0.96
N ARG A 23 -6.84 -1.90 -1.27
CA ARG A 23 -7.63 -2.39 -2.41
C ARG A 23 -9.12 -2.05 -2.32
N ARG A 24 -9.67 -1.94 -1.12
CA ARG A 24 -11.10 -1.57 -0.94
C ARG A 24 -11.34 -0.08 -1.14
N GLU A 25 -10.35 0.75 -0.86
CA GLU A 25 -10.52 2.20 -0.71
C GLU A 25 -9.88 3.02 -1.85
N VAL A 26 -8.98 2.43 -2.63
CA VAL A 26 -8.19 3.13 -3.65
C VAL A 26 -9.05 3.73 -4.77
N ASP A 27 -10.21 3.14 -5.06
CA ASP A 27 -11.17 3.66 -6.04
C ASP A 27 -11.82 4.98 -5.57
N ALA A 28 -11.93 5.18 -4.25
CA ALA A 28 -12.60 6.33 -3.65
C ALA A 28 -11.63 7.45 -3.28
N GLN A 29 -10.37 7.12 -2.95
CA GLN A 29 -9.38 8.10 -2.52
C GLN A 29 -7.95 7.66 -2.81
N MET A 30 -7.07 8.64 -3.00
CA MET A 30 -5.65 8.38 -3.25
C MET A 30 -4.75 8.65 -2.05
N TYR A 31 -5.22 9.33 -0.99
CA TYR A 31 -4.36 9.77 0.11
C TYR A 31 -4.78 9.18 1.46
N PHE A 32 -3.92 8.35 2.03
CA PHE A 32 -4.21 7.56 3.21
C PHE A 32 -3.33 7.94 4.39
N LYS A 33 -3.92 8.40 5.49
CA LYS A 33 -3.16 8.72 6.72
C LYS A 33 -2.93 7.44 7.53
N SER A 34 -1.69 7.16 7.92
CA SER A 34 -1.35 6.00 8.76
C SER A 34 -2.21 5.87 10.02
N ARG A 35 -2.58 6.99 10.64
CA ARG A 35 -3.44 7.00 11.83
C ARG A 35 -4.88 6.55 11.53
N VAL A 36 -5.43 6.96 10.39
CA VAL A 36 -6.80 6.61 9.98
C VAL A 36 -6.85 5.14 9.60
N ILE A 37 -5.92 4.67 8.75
CA ILE A 37 -5.79 3.24 8.44
C ILE A 37 -5.76 2.42 9.72
N GLY A 38 -4.85 2.78 10.63
CA GLY A 38 -4.67 2.04 11.88
C GLY A 38 -5.93 1.96 12.73
N GLN A 39 -6.67 3.07 12.86
CA GLN A 39 -7.94 3.10 13.57
C GLN A 39 -8.96 2.12 12.96
N ASP A 40 -9.02 2.03 11.63
CA ASP A 40 -10.02 1.22 10.93
C ASP A 40 -9.72 -0.28 10.95
N ILE A 41 -8.43 -0.66 11.00
CA ILE A 41 -8.01 -2.07 11.00
C ILE A 41 -7.36 -2.53 12.31
N GLY A 42 -7.49 -1.75 13.38
CA GLY A 42 -7.00 -2.12 14.71
C GLY A 42 -5.47 -2.15 14.84
N LEU A 43 -4.75 -1.35 14.06
CA LEU A 43 -3.29 -1.18 14.14
C LEU A 43 -2.92 0.22 14.65
N SER A 44 -1.73 0.36 15.23
CA SER A 44 -1.18 1.70 15.47
C SER A 44 -0.70 2.35 14.18
N ALA A 45 -0.65 3.69 14.14
CA ALA A 45 -0.05 4.44 13.03
C ALA A 45 1.41 4.02 12.75
N LYS A 46 2.15 3.65 13.80
CA LYS A 46 3.52 3.15 13.72
C LYS A 46 3.56 1.79 13.03
N GLU A 47 2.71 0.85 13.43
CA GLU A 47 2.62 -0.47 12.79
C GLU A 47 2.24 -0.35 11.32
N VAL A 48 1.28 0.50 10.97
CA VAL A 48 0.94 0.78 9.57
C VAL A 48 2.17 1.26 8.80
N GLY A 49 2.87 2.27 9.33
CA GLY A 49 4.05 2.83 8.68
C GLY A 49 5.20 1.83 8.51
N THR A 50 5.44 0.96 9.50
CA THR A 50 6.48 -0.08 9.44
C THR A 50 6.16 -1.17 8.41
N ASN A 51 4.88 -1.51 8.20
CA ASN A 51 4.49 -2.63 7.35
C ASN A 51 4.30 -2.24 5.87
N ILE A 52 4.04 -0.97 5.55
CA ILE A 52 3.78 -0.53 4.17
C ILE A 52 4.97 -0.74 3.22
N GLY A 53 6.22 -0.73 3.72
CA GLY A 53 7.41 -0.94 2.88
C GLY A 53 7.34 -2.24 2.06
N ALA A 54 6.96 -3.34 2.69
CA ALA A 54 6.85 -4.64 2.00
C ALA A 54 5.72 -4.68 0.95
N ILE A 55 4.67 -3.87 1.13
CA ILE A 55 3.57 -3.77 0.17
C ILE A 55 3.99 -2.90 -1.02
N ARG A 56 4.67 -1.78 -0.74
CA ARG A 56 5.21 -0.89 -1.76
C ARG A 56 6.26 -1.59 -2.63
N ASP A 57 7.12 -2.38 -2.02
CA ASP A 57 8.25 -3.03 -2.70
C ASP A 57 7.82 -4.33 -3.42
N GLY A 58 6.56 -4.75 -3.28
CA GLY A 58 6.01 -5.94 -3.93
C GLY A 58 5.05 -5.63 -5.09
N GLU A 59 4.83 -6.61 -5.95
CA GLU A 59 3.95 -6.49 -7.12
C GLU A 59 2.51 -6.88 -6.77
N PHE A 60 1.75 -5.94 -6.18
CA PHE A 60 0.37 -6.19 -5.75
C PHE A 60 -0.70 -5.42 -6.53
N GLY A 61 -0.31 -4.78 -7.65
CA GLY A 61 -1.20 -3.96 -8.48
C GLY A 61 -1.50 -2.58 -7.89
N LEU A 62 -0.66 -2.09 -6.96
CA LEU A 62 -0.78 -0.77 -6.35
C LEU A 62 0.59 -0.07 -6.39
N THR A 63 0.59 1.21 -6.77
CA THR A 63 1.72 2.11 -6.53
C THR A 63 1.52 2.83 -5.20
N ILE A 64 2.52 2.79 -4.32
CA ILE A 64 2.46 3.40 -2.98
C ILE A 64 3.62 4.39 -2.77
N GLU A 65 3.32 5.67 -2.62
CA GLU A 65 4.30 6.73 -2.41
C GLU A 65 4.14 7.36 -1.02
N ARG A 66 5.26 7.63 -0.34
CA ARG A 66 5.21 8.37 0.93
C ARG A 66 5.00 9.85 0.67
N TRP A 67 3.96 10.43 1.28
CA TRP A 67 3.62 11.85 1.19
C TRP A 67 3.81 12.56 2.55
N GLY A 68 4.55 13.68 2.54
CA GLY A 68 4.79 14.54 3.71
C GLY A 68 6.09 14.27 4.50
N LYS A 69 6.54 15.28 5.27
CA LYS A 69 7.87 15.30 5.91
C LYS A 69 7.91 14.94 7.42
N SER A 70 6.79 14.96 8.17
CA SER A 70 6.80 14.63 9.62
C SER A 70 5.40 14.58 10.29
N GLY A 71 5.32 13.96 11.47
CA GLY A 71 4.17 14.02 12.41
C GLY A 71 3.05 12.99 12.20
N SER A 72 2.69 12.71 10.95
CA SER A 72 1.76 11.63 10.59
C SER A 72 1.97 11.29 9.12
N ILE A 73 2.45 10.08 8.82
CA ILE A 73 2.76 9.70 7.44
C ILE A 73 1.45 9.57 6.66
N THR A 74 1.40 10.22 5.50
CA THR A 74 0.35 10.01 4.50
C THR A 74 0.94 9.19 3.36
N TRP A 75 0.16 8.29 2.80
CA TRP A 75 0.53 7.45 1.68
C TRP A 75 -0.34 7.83 0.50
N LYS A 76 0.28 8.19 -0.61
CA LYS A 76 -0.44 8.27 -1.87
C LYS A 76 -0.48 6.86 -2.45
N VAL A 77 -1.68 6.34 -2.69
CA VAL A 77 -1.89 5.02 -3.25
C VAL A 77 -2.73 5.16 -4.51
N THR A 78 -2.29 4.53 -5.59
CA THR A 78 -3.01 4.45 -6.86
C THR A 78 -2.94 3.02 -7.37
N GLU A 79 -3.92 2.61 -8.16
CA GLU A 79 -3.80 1.37 -8.93
C GLU A 79 -2.57 1.42 -9.83
N ASP A 80 -1.86 0.30 -9.93
CA ASP A 80 -0.83 0.16 -10.94
C ASP A 80 -1.53 0.10 -12.31
N PRO A 81 -1.23 1.04 -13.24
CA PRO A 81 -1.86 1.01 -14.53
C PRO A 81 -1.46 -0.29 -15.22
N VAL A 82 -2.41 -1.21 -15.40
CA VAL A 82 -2.22 -2.40 -16.24
C VAL A 82 -1.68 -1.89 -17.56
N SER A 83 -0.45 -2.29 -17.87
CA SER A 83 0.19 -1.96 -19.14
C SER A 83 -0.58 -2.72 -20.23
N ILE A 84 -1.64 -2.08 -20.74
CA ILE A 84 -2.33 -2.50 -21.97
C ILE A 84 -1.35 -2.16 -23.09
N ALA A 85 -0.33 -3.01 -23.26
CA ALA A 85 0.40 -3.09 -24.50
C ALA A 85 -0.47 -3.87 -25.47
N ASP A 86 -1.04 -3.16 -26.45
CA ASP A 86 -1.64 -3.70 -27.67
C ASP A 86 -0.59 -4.48 -28.48
#